data_AF-A0A6J1I5B4-F1
#
_entry.id   AF-A0A6J1I5B4-F1
#
_cell.length_a   1.000
_cell.length_b   1.000
_cell.length_c   1.000
_cell.angle_alpha   90.00
_cell.angle_beta   90.00
_cell.angle_gamma   90.00
#
_symmetry.space_group_name_H-M   'P 1'
#
loop_
_entity.id
_entity.type
_entity.pdbx_description
1 polymer ?
#
loop_
_entity_poly.entity_id
_entity_poly.type
_entity_poly.pdbx_seq_one_letter_code
_entity_poly.pdbx_strand_id
1 'polypeptide(L)'
;MPSLQTALPPELANNVIRLYRECLRRAKYIGHRQHNTDLVVSMVKQQFRKNMHETDPEKIQKLKDDAARGLINHILYESERLTGRKLSQSS
;
A
#
# COMPACT_ATOMS: atom_id res chain seq x y z
N MET A 1 9.42 -0.88 19.39
CA MET A 1 8.97 -0.59 18.01
C MET A 1 7.52 -1.04 17.90
N PRO A 2 6.52 -0.15 17.74
CA PRO A 2 5.16 -0.61 17.49
C PRO A 2 5.16 -1.32 16.12
N SER A 3 4.72 -2.57 16.10
CA SER A 3 4.56 -3.36 14.88
C SER A 3 3.56 -2.65 13.96
N LEU A 4 3.74 -2.76 12.64
CA LEU A 4 2.85 -2.20 11.60
C LEU A 4 1.39 -2.71 11.67
N GLN A 5 1.12 -3.62 12.60
CA GLN A 5 -0.22 -4.14 12.92
C GLN A 5 -1.18 -3.05 13.43
N THR A 6 -0.69 -1.88 13.87
CA THR A 6 -1.57 -0.83 14.43
C THR A 6 -2.20 0.09 13.38
N ALA A 7 -1.72 0.12 12.13
CA ALA A 7 -2.17 1.09 11.13
C ALA A 7 -3.06 0.51 10.01
N LEU A 8 -3.09 -0.82 9.84
CA LEU A 8 -3.96 -1.50 8.89
C LEU A 8 -4.68 -2.65 9.62
N PRO A 9 -5.98 -2.90 9.35
CA PRO A 9 -6.67 -4.03 9.93
C PRO A 9 -5.88 -5.31 9.66
N PRO A 10 -5.63 -6.17 10.66
CA PRO A 10 -4.84 -7.39 10.47
C PRO A 10 -5.44 -8.30 9.40
N GLU A 11 -6.77 -8.26 9.21
CA GLU A 11 -7.45 -8.97 8.13
C GLU A 11 -7.05 -8.53 6.71
N LEU A 12 -6.66 -7.26 6.55
CA LEU A 12 -6.28 -6.68 5.26
C LEU A 12 -4.82 -6.96 4.93
N ALA A 13 -3.95 -6.93 5.95
CA ALA A 13 -2.56 -7.32 5.84
C ALA A 13 -2.39 -8.83 5.69
N ASN A 14 -3.23 -9.66 6.33
CA ASN A 14 -3.13 -11.12 6.27
C ASN A 14 -3.64 -11.71 4.95
N ASN A 15 -4.57 -11.03 4.27
CA ASN A 15 -5.14 -11.49 3.01
C ASN A 15 -4.54 -10.74 1.81
N VAL A 16 -3.65 -11.40 1.07
CA VAL A 16 -2.96 -10.85 -0.11
C VAL A 16 -3.94 -10.34 -1.19
N ILE A 17 -5.10 -10.98 -1.35
CA ILE A 17 -6.12 -10.55 -2.32
C ILE A 17 -6.74 -9.22 -1.91
N ARG A 18 -7.04 -9.03 -0.61
CA ARG A 18 -7.56 -7.77 -0.09
C ARG A 18 -6.53 -6.66 -0.25
N LEU A 19 -5.27 -6.93 0.12
CA LEU A 19 -4.15 -6.00 -0.04
C LEU A 19 -3.97 -5.57 -1.51
N TYR A 20 -4.00 -6.53 -2.44
CA TYR A 20 -3.91 -6.26 -3.87
C TYR A 20 -5.05 -5.36 -4.36
N ARG A 21 -6.29 -5.62 -3.97
CA ARG A 21 -7.45 -4.79 -4.33
C ARG A 21 -7.31 -3.37 -3.80
N GLU A 22 -6.79 -3.19 -2.59
CA GLU A 22 -6.55 -1.87 -2.01
C GLU A 22 -5.46 -1.12 -2.76
N CYS A 23 -4.34 -1.77 -3.08
CA CYS A 23 -3.28 -1.21 -3.93
C CYS A 23 -3.83 -0.76 -5.29
N LEU A 24 -4.69 -1.57 -5.93
CA LEU A 24 -5.32 -1.21 -7.20
C LEU A 24 -6.28 -0.03 -7.06
N ARG A 25 -7.12 0.00 -6.01
CA ARG A 25 -8.03 1.13 -5.76
C ARG A 25 -7.23 2.42 -5.60
N ARG A 26 -6.12 2.37 -4.86
CA ARG A 26 -5.28 3.55 -4.67
C ARG A 26 -4.52 3.95 -5.92
N ALA A 27 -3.98 3.00 -6.67
CA ALA A 27 -3.34 3.26 -7.96
C ALA A 27 -4.27 3.96 -8.94
N LYS A 28 -5.54 3.53 -9.01
CA LYS A 28 -6.56 4.20 -9.83
C LYS A 28 -6.81 5.63 -9.38
N TYR A 29 -6.93 5.86 -8.08
CA TYR A 29 -7.10 7.20 -7.53
C TYR A 29 -5.91 8.11 -7.87
N ILE A 30 -4.67 7.66 -7.63
CA ILE A 30 -3.45 8.42 -7.95
C ILE A 30 -3.41 8.73 -9.43
N GLY A 31 -3.55 7.70 -10.26
CA GLY A 31 -3.35 7.85 -11.68
C GLY A 31 -4.45 8.65 -12.38
N HIS A 32 -5.67 8.63 -11.85
CA HIS A 32 -6.74 9.52 -12.32
C HIS A 32 -6.37 11.00 -12.12
N ARG A 33 -5.70 11.32 -11.00
CA ARG A 33 -5.28 12.70 -10.72
C ARG A 33 -4.07 13.17 -11.51
N GLN A 34 -3.23 12.23 -11.95
CA GLN A 34 -2.01 12.51 -12.72
C GLN A 34 -2.14 12.16 -14.21
N HIS A 35 -3.34 11.80 -14.68
CA HIS A 35 -3.62 11.36 -16.05
C HIS A 35 -2.75 10.19 -16.54
N ASN A 36 -2.35 9.29 -15.63
CA ASN A 36 -1.47 8.14 -15.92
C ASN A 36 -1.99 6.83 -15.29
N THR A 37 -3.31 6.71 -15.10
CA THR A 37 -4.00 5.56 -14.49
C THR A 37 -3.47 4.19 -14.93
N ASP A 38 -3.39 3.95 -16.23
CA ASP A 38 -3.00 2.65 -16.75
C ASP A 38 -1.56 2.28 -16.41
N LEU A 39 -0.66 3.27 -16.42
CA LEU A 39 0.74 3.08 -16.03
C LEU A 39 0.83 2.69 -14.55
N VAL A 40 0.25 3.48 -13.65
CA VAL A 40 0.35 3.22 -12.20
C VAL A 40 -0.34 1.88 -11.84
N VAL A 41 -1.50 1.59 -12.44
CA VAL A 41 -2.20 0.32 -12.25
C VAL A 41 -1.37 -0.86 -12.76
N SER A 42 -0.76 -0.74 -13.95
CA SER A 42 0.06 -1.82 -14.52
C SER A 42 1.31 -2.09 -13.68
N MET A 43 1.96 -1.06 -13.13
CA MET A 43 3.09 -1.22 -12.21
C MET A 43 2.71 -2.05 -10.97
N VAL A 44 1.57 -1.75 -10.34
CA VAL A 44 1.07 -2.56 -9.20
C VAL A 44 0.81 -4.00 -9.63
N LYS A 45 0.12 -4.22 -10.77
CA LYS A 45 -0.14 -5.58 -11.28
C LYS A 45 1.15 -6.35 -11.53
N GLN A 46 2.14 -5.71 -12.13
CA GLN A 46 3.43 -6.33 -12.45
C GLN A 46 4.17 -6.75 -11.17
N GLN A 47 4.18 -5.91 -10.14
CA GLN A 47 4.84 -6.24 -8.87
C GLN A 47 4.23 -7.45 -8.17
N PHE A 48 2.90 -7.57 -8.16
CA PHE A 48 2.22 -8.75 -7.61
C PHE A 48 2.44 -10.00 -8.47
N ARG A 49 2.40 -9.88 -9.80
CA ARG A 49 2.68 -10.99 -10.72
C ARG A 49 4.12 -11.51 -10.60
N LYS A 50 5.09 -10.60 -10.46
CA LYS A 50 6.52 -10.95 -10.32
C LYS A 50 6.77 -11.87 -9.13
N ASN A 51 6.03 -11.69 -8.03
CA ASN A 51 6.19 -12.45 -6.79
C ASN A 51 5.09 -13.51 -6.58
N MET A 52 4.31 -13.85 -7.62
CA MET A 52 3.15 -14.75 -7.52
C MET A 52 3.53 -16.19 -7.14
N HIS A 53 4.75 -16.60 -7.47
CA HIS A 53 5.26 -17.96 -7.21
C HIS A 53 6.25 -18.01 -6.03
N GLU A 54 6.33 -16.93 -5.25
CA GLU A 54 7.15 -16.96 -4.03
C GLU A 54 6.54 -17.94 -3.03
N THR A 55 7.38 -18.83 -2.50
CA THR A 55 6.98 -19.86 -1.52
C THR A 55 7.60 -19.65 -0.15
N ASP A 56 8.58 -18.75 -0.05
CA ASP A 56 9.23 -18.41 1.21
C ASP A 56 8.30 -17.56 2.09
N PRO A 57 7.87 -18.07 3.27
CA PRO A 57 6.92 -17.37 4.13
C PRO A 57 7.46 -16.02 4.65
N GLU A 58 8.76 -15.91 4.94
CA GLU A 58 9.35 -14.67 5.45
C GLU A 58 9.35 -13.58 4.37
N LYS A 59 9.74 -13.96 3.15
CA LYS A 59 9.73 -13.06 2.00
C LYS A 59 8.31 -12.64 1.62
N ILE A 60 7.34 -13.55 1.64
CA ILE A 60 5.92 -13.21 1.42
C ILE A 60 5.45 -12.20 2.46
N GLN A 61 5.75 -12.43 3.75
CA GLN A 61 5.35 -11.51 4.80
C GLN A 61 6.00 -10.13 4.64
N LYS A 62 7.30 -10.09 4.31
CA LYS A 62 8.00 -8.84 4.02
C LYS A 62 7.37 -8.07 2.85
N LEU A 63 7.04 -8.76 1.75
CA LEU A 63 6.36 -8.16 0.60
C LEU A 63 4.98 -7.59 0.96
N LYS A 64 4.23 -8.30 1.81
CA LYS A 64 2.94 -7.82 2.34
C LYS A 64 3.13 -6.56 3.18
N ASP A 65 4.10 -6.56 4.09
CA ASP A 65 4.41 -5.43 4.96
C ASP A 65 4.86 -4.20 4.14
N ASP A 66 5.67 -4.39 3.11
CA ASP A 66 6.13 -3.31 2.23
C ASP A 66 4.98 -2.70 1.41
N ALA A 67 4.08 -3.53 0.88
CA ALA A 67 2.89 -3.06 0.19
C ALA A 67 1.91 -2.33 1.13
N ALA A 68 1.73 -2.86 2.35
CA ALA A 68 0.95 -2.24 3.42
C ALA A 68 1.51 -0.86 3.82
N ARG A 69 2.82 -0.76 4.02
CA ARG A 69 3.52 0.52 4.25
C ARG A 69 3.30 1.50 3.11
N GLY A 70 3.44 1.05 1.86
CA GLY A 70 3.22 1.88 0.68
C GLY A 70 1.82 2.51 0.65
N LEU A 71 0.79 1.73 1.01
CA LEU A 71 -0.58 2.21 1.15
C LEU A 71 -0.70 3.26 2.27
N ILE A 72 -0.23 2.95 3.47
CA ILE A 72 -0.30 3.85 4.63
C ILE A 72 0.41 5.16 4.34
N ASN A 73 1.64 5.11 3.82
CA ASN A 73 2.43 6.30 3.50
C ASN A 73 1.67 7.22 2.55
N HIS A 74 1.03 6.66 1.54
CA HIS A 74 0.23 7.46 0.63
C HIS A 74 -1.06 7.98 1.30
N ILE A 75 -1.74 7.21 2.17
CA ILE A 75 -2.91 7.69 2.95
C ILE A 75 -2.51 8.90 3.79
N LEU A 76 -1.43 8.80 4.54
CA LEU A 76 -0.91 9.87 5.39
C LEU A 76 -0.56 11.11 4.56
N TYR A 77 0.19 10.94 3.46
CA TYR A 77 0.52 12.04 2.56
C TYR A 77 -0.72 12.79 2.05
N GLU A 78 -1.77 12.07 1.61
CA GLU A 78 -3.01 12.71 1.17
C GLU A 78 -3.77 13.35 2.34
N SER A 79 -3.77 12.74 3.52
CA SER A 79 -4.40 13.32 4.73
C SER A 79 -3.75 14.65 5.11
N GLU A 80 -2.42 14.73 5.09
CA GLU A 80 -1.68 15.97 5.33
C GLU A 80 -1.99 17.01 4.26
N ARG A 81 -2.05 16.59 2.99
CA ARG A 81 -2.36 17.46 1.85
C ARG A 81 -3.79 18.01 1.88
N LEU A 82 -4.76 17.25 2.40
CA LEU A 82 -6.17 17.66 2.52
C LEU A 82 -6.44 18.53 3.75
N THR A 83 -5.78 18.25 4.88
CA THR A 83 -6.02 18.95 6.15
C THR A 83 -5.12 20.17 6.37
N GLY A 84 -4.05 20.31 5.57
CA GLY A 84 -3.08 21.41 5.70
C GLY A 84 -2.24 21.37 6.99
N ARG A 85 -2.47 20.38 7.86
CA ARG A 85 -1.67 20.11 9.06
C ARG A 85 -0.69 18.99 8.72
N LYS A 86 0.61 19.26 8.84
CA LYS A 86 1.59 18.18 8.99
C LYS A 86 1.21 17.41 10.25
N LEU A 87 1.09 16.09 10.16
CA LEU A 87 1.08 15.26 11.36
C LEU A 87 2.50 15.33 11.89
N SER A 88 2.79 16.35 12.71
CA SER A 88 4.07 16.47 13.39
C SER A 88 4.31 15.13 14.08
N GLN A 89 5.41 14.46 13.72
CA GLN A 89 5.90 13.31 14.45
C GLN A 89 6.03 13.76 15.91
N SER A 90 5.08 13.36 16.74
CA SER A 90 5.23 13.45 18.18
C SER A 90 6.33 12.46 18.53
N SER A 91 7.51 13.04 18.82
CA SER A 91 8.70 12.35 19.32
C SER A 91 8.43 11.55 20.58
#